data_AF-A0A4Q9VVQ2-F1
#
_entry.id   AF-A0A4Q9VVQ2-F1
#
_cell.length_a   1.000
_cell.length_b   1.000
_cell.length_c   1.000
_cell.angle_alpha   90.00
_cell.angle_beta   90.00
_cell.angle_gamma   90.00
#
_symmetry.space_group_name_H-M   'P 1'
#
loop_
_entity.id
_entity.type
_entity.pdbx_description
1 polymer ?
#
loop_
_entity_poly.entity_id
_entity_poly.type
_entity_poly.pdbx_seq_one_letter_code
_entity_poly.pdbx_strand_id
1 'polypeptide(L)'
;MSLRLIGITRRDVADSLERQAAAGAGEPFTVVEAYGLCAILAPAGARRFTLFRRRREAREAAEAACRLAHVAAIGAVLPARPGTVIDDPMQALELLTGDSAALAQALDRFGAMRQVRIGVAWDEAAMIAGLRSRPDFAGLLADSVGTIRSQAARRIRAFLGEERMRLATILAEALAAVVQDRLALPPEGEDGVADLVVLIDGDRQTALAAALAGFEARLVGGGRITCTAPAAVTSFAAVTIDRTDPARIERARRLIRVDPIESPARLRAAWRAYVQRRLPESIAETGDDLDFDGAGEAYRLLSRIAGQRRVLGHDPSLVADIRRDGAGERRSA
;
A
#
# COMPACT_ATOMS: atom_id res chain seq x y z
N MET A 1 -6.80 28.53 0.94
CA MET A 1 -7.19 27.58 2.00
C MET A 1 -6.74 26.21 1.53
N SER A 2 -5.83 25.55 2.25
CA SER A 2 -5.32 24.25 1.79
C SER A 2 -6.43 23.19 1.78
N LEU A 3 -6.36 22.30 0.81
CA LEU A 3 -7.27 21.19 0.59
C LEU A 3 -6.51 19.88 0.80
N ARG A 4 -7.22 18.82 1.18
CA ARG A 4 -6.70 17.45 1.25
C ARG A 4 -7.31 16.66 0.10
N LEU A 5 -6.46 15.97 -0.66
CA LEU A 5 -6.95 14.99 -1.62
C LEU A 5 -7.42 13.75 -0.84
N ILE A 6 -8.68 13.37 -1.02
CA ILE A 6 -9.25 12.15 -0.44
C ILE A 6 -8.99 10.96 -1.37
N GLY A 7 -9.23 11.17 -2.67
CA GLY A 7 -9.03 10.16 -3.70
C GLY A 7 -9.41 10.69 -5.08
N ILE A 8 -9.22 9.83 -6.08
CA ILE A 8 -9.55 10.09 -7.47
C ILE A 8 -10.59 9.06 -7.91
N THR A 9 -11.63 9.52 -8.60
CA THR A 9 -12.77 8.71 -9.01
C THR A 9 -13.29 9.14 -10.39
N ARG A 10 -14.42 8.59 -10.82
CA ARG A 10 -15.15 8.93 -12.05
C ARG A 10 -16.27 9.94 -11.75
N ARG A 11 -16.81 10.54 -12.81
CA ARG A 11 -17.86 11.58 -12.71
C ARG A 11 -19.14 11.08 -12.04
N ASP A 12 -19.58 9.86 -12.33
CA ASP A 12 -20.79 9.25 -11.77
C ASP A 12 -20.74 9.10 -10.23
N VAL A 13 -19.58 8.74 -9.70
CA VAL A 13 -19.34 8.68 -8.25
C VAL A 13 -19.31 10.08 -7.65
N ALA A 14 -18.66 11.03 -8.31
CA ALA A 14 -18.62 12.42 -7.88
C ALA A 14 -20.01 13.08 -7.86
N ASP A 15 -20.82 12.87 -8.90
CA ASP A 15 -22.22 13.36 -8.96
C ASP A 15 -23.07 12.76 -7.84
N SER A 16 -22.82 11.51 -7.48
CA SER A 16 -23.53 10.84 -6.39
C SER A 16 -23.13 11.41 -5.03
N LEU A 17 -21.85 11.72 -4.83
CA LEU A 17 -21.38 12.45 -3.65
C LEU A 17 -22.02 13.85 -3.58
N GLU A 18 -21.97 14.62 -4.67
CA GLU A 18 -22.51 15.99 -4.73
C GLU A 18 -24.00 16.02 -4.36
N ARG A 19 -24.77 15.05 -4.86
CA ARG A 19 -26.18 14.87 -4.48
C ARG A 19 -26.38 14.57 -3.00
N GLN A 20 -25.53 13.72 -2.40
CA GLN A 20 -25.62 13.42 -0.96
C GLN A 20 -25.26 14.63 -0.10
N ALA A 21 -24.21 15.38 -0.46
CA ALA A 21 -23.86 16.62 0.23
C ALA A 21 -24.94 17.69 0.13
N ALA A 22 -25.57 17.85 -1.04
CA ALA A 22 -26.69 18.78 -1.24
C ALA A 22 -27.92 18.40 -0.39
N ALA A 23 -28.11 17.11 -0.10
CA ALA A 23 -29.14 16.61 0.81
C ALA A 23 -28.79 16.81 2.31
N GLY A 24 -27.66 17.48 2.64
CA GLY A 24 -27.18 17.66 4.01
C GLY A 24 -26.52 16.40 4.61
N ALA A 25 -26.33 15.35 3.81
CA ALA A 25 -25.66 14.14 4.22
C ALA A 25 -24.16 14.25 3.87
N GLY A 26 -23.38 14.85 4.77
CA GLY A 26 -21.92 14.79 4.70
C GLY A 26 -21.20 16.11 4.94
N GLU A 27 -19.87 16.00 4.98
CA GLU A 27 -18.98 17.17 5.08
C GLU A 27 -18.78 17.81 3.71
N PRO A 28 -18.50 19.13 3.65
CA PRO A 28 -18.24 19.81 2.39
C PRO A 28 -16.98 19.26 1.73
N PHE A 29 -17.10 18.94 0.45
CA PHE A 29 -15.98 18.63 -0.44
C PHE A 29 -16.05 19.50 -1.68
N THR A 30 -14.92 19.56 -2.40
CA THR A 30 -14.79 20.21 -3.69
C THR A 30 -14.39 19.14 -4.69
N VAL A 31 -15.09 19.08 -5.82
CA VAL A 31 -14.76 18.19 -6.93
C VAL A 31 -14.02 19.01 -7.98
N VAL A 32 -12.88 18.50 -8.44
CA VAL A 32 -12.17 19.03 -9.60
C VAL A 32 -12.14 17.96 -10.67
N GLU A 33 -12.52 18.29 -11.89
CA GLU A 33 -12.64 17.34 -12.99
C GLU A 33 -11.67 17.66 -14.13
N ALA A 34 -11.04 16.62 -14.67
CA ALA A 34 -10.29 16.69 -15.92
C ALA A 34 -10.24 15.31 -16.58
N TYR A 35 -10.37 15.24 -17.90
CA TYR A 35 -10.21 14.00 -18.68
C TYR A 35 -11.06 12.81 -18.17
N GLY A 36 -12.28 13.07 -17.69
CA GLY A 36 -13.19 12.04 -17.17
C GLY A 36 -12.78 11.45 -15.82
N LEU A 37 -11.84 12.10 -15.11
CA LEU A 37 -11.45 11.82 -13.74
C LEU A 37 -11.86 12.98 -12.83
N CYS A 38 -12.20 12.65 -11.59
CA CYS A 38 -12.61 13.59 -10.56
C CYS A 38 -11.71 13.44 -9.34
N ALA A 39 -11.04 14.53 -8.94
CA ALA A 39 -10.35 14.63 -7.66
C ALA A 39 -11.34 15.09 -6.59
N ILE A 40 -11.47 14.30 -5.51
CA ILE A 40 -12.30 14.64 -4.36
C ILE A 40 -11.44 15.34 -3.31
N LEU A 41 -11.68 16.62 -3.11
CA LEU A 41 -10.92 17.47 -2.20
C LEU A 41 -11.76 17.79 -0.98
N ALA A 42 -11.16 17.73 0.21
CA ALA A 42 -11.82 18.17 1.44
C ALA A 42 -11.03 19.29 2.10
N PRO A 43 -11.66 20.18 2.88
CA PRO A 43 -10.96 21.17 3.70
C PRO A 43 -9.82 20.55 4.52
N ALA A 44 -8.60 21.10 4.40
CA ALA A 44 -7.55 20.77 5.34
C ALA A 44 -7.84 21.53 6.65
N GLY A 45 -8.08 20.79 7.74
CA GLY A 45 -8.24 21.41 9.06
C GLY A 45 -7.04 22.31 9.40
N ALA A 46 -7.30 23.45 10.04
CA ALA A 46 -6.26 24.43 10.36
C ALA A 46 -5.07 23.77 11.09
N ARG A 47 -3.84 24.09 10.68
CA ARG A 47 -2.62 23.65 11.37
C ARG A 47 -2.48 24.39 12.69
N ARG A 48 -3.19 23.96 13.74
CA ARG A 48 -2.94 24.46 15.11
C ARG A 48 -1.72 23.76 15.71
N PHE A 49 -0.80 24.54 16.27
CA PHE A 49 0.33 24.04 17.07
C PHE A 49 -0.23 23.40 18.34
N THR A 50 -0.22 22.08 18.44
CA THR A 50 -0.64 21.39 19.67
C THR A 50 0.42 20.37 20.09
N LEU A 51 0.61 20.27 21.41
CA LEU A 51 1.53 19.34 22.09
C LEU A 51 1.20 17.85 21.86
N PHE A 52 0.13 17.51 21.13
CA PHE A 52 -0.36 16.14 20.92
C PHE A 52 -0.37 15.72 19.44
N ARG A 53 0.78 15.86 18.77
CA ARG A 53 0.96 15.53 17.35
C ARG A 53 0.45 14.13 16.96
N ARG A 54 0.80 13.09 17.73
CA ARG A 54 0.40 11.70 17.43
C ARG A 54 -1.11 11.47 17.48
N ARG A 55 -1.80 12.00 18.51
CA ARG A 55 -3.27 11.87 18.62
C ARG A 55 -3.98 12.60 17.48
N ARG A 56 -3.46 13.76 17.08
CA ARG A 56 -3.97 14.50 15.94
C ARG A 56 -3.78 13.74 14.63
N GLU A 57 -2.58 13.23 14.36
CA GLU A 57 -2.30 12.45 13.15
C GLU A 57 -3.20 11.21 13.07
N ALA A 58 -3.40 10.49 14.18
CA ALA A 58 -4.32 9.36 14.24
C ALA A 58 -5.77 9.77 13.96
N ARG A 59 -6.23 10.89 14.51
CA ARG A 59 -7.58 11.42 14.25
C ARG A 59 -7.75 11.86 12.80
N GLU A 60 -6.78 12.58 12.24
CA GLU A 60 -6.82 13.02 10.85
C GLU A 60 -6.78 11.84 9.87
N ALA A 61 -6.01 10.79 10.20
CA ALA A 61 -6.00 9.54 9.45
C ALA A 61 -7.35 8.81 9.54
N ALA A 62 -7.97 8.77 10.72
CA ALA A 62 -9.29 8.16 10.92
C ALA A 62 -10.40 8.93 10.17
N GLU A 63 -10.38 10.27 10.20
CA GLU A 63 -11.30 11.13 9.44
C GLU A 63 -11.13 10.91 7.94
N ALA A 64 -9.88 10.88 7.44
CA ALA A 64 -9.60 10.58 6.03
C ALA A 64 -10.07 9.18 5.63
N ALA A 65 -9.84 8.17 6.48
CA ALA A 65 -10.29 6.81 6.25
C ALA A 65 -11.83 6.69 6.21
N CYS A 66 -12.53 7.40 7.10
CA CYS A 66 -13.99 7.44 7.12
C CYS A 66 -14.55 8.06 5.83
N ARG A 67 -14.02 9.22 5.41
CA ARG A 67 -14.42 9.88 4.14
C ARG A 67 -14.17 8.96 2.95
N LEU A 68 -13.00 8.34 2.91
CA LEU A 68 -12.62 7.45 1.83
C LEU A 68 -13.51 6.19 1.79
N ALA A 69 -13.84 5.62 2.95
CA ALA A 69 -14.78 4.50 3.04
C ALA A 69 -16.17 4.89 2.53
N HIS A 70 -16.63 6.11 2.83
CA HIS A 70 -17.88 6.64 2.29
C HIS A 70 -17.85 6.76 0.75
N VAL A 71 -16.77 7.31 0.17
CA VAL A 71 -16.60 7.37 -1.29
C VAL A 71 -16.57 5.96 -1.91
N ALA A 72 -15.83 5.03 -1.29
CA ALA A 72 -15.73 3.65 -1.75
C ALA A 72 -17.04 2.86 -1.62
N ALA A 73 -17.95 3.27 -0.72
CA ALA A 73 -19.29 2.68 -0.62
C ALA A 73 -20.18 3.09 -1.79
N ILE A 74 -19.91 4.23 -2.43
CA ILE A 74 -20.66 4.71 -3.59
C ILE A 74 -20.14 4.09 -4.89
N GLY A 75 -18.81 3.96 -5.05
CA GLY A 75 -18.26 3.40 -6.28
C GLY A 75 -16.75 3.25 -6.29
N ALA A 76 -16.19 3.23 -7.51
CA ALA A 76 -14.76 3.01 -7.72
C ALA A 76 -13.92 4.22 -7.28
N VAL A 77 -12.90 4.01 -6.45
CA VAL A 77 -12.04 5.11 -5.99
C VAL A 77 -10.59 4.65 -5.84
N LEU A 78 -9.69 5.48 -6.36
CA LEU A 78 -8.26 5.36 -6.11
C LEU A 78 -7.92 6.26 -4.91
N PRO A 79 -7.61 5.68 -3.74
CA PRO A 79 -7.42 6.46 -2.53
C PRO A 79 -6.16 7.32 -2.62
N ALA A 80 -6.16 8.51 -2.01
CA ALA A 80 -4.93 9.26 -1.83
C ALA A 80 -4.22 8.86 -0.54
N ARG A 81 -2.89 8.99 -0.51
CA ARG A 81 -2.12 8.74 0.70
C ARG A 81 -2.58 9.71 1.80
N PRO A 82 -2.81 9.24 3.03
CA PRO A 82 -3.19 10.10 4.15
C PRO A 82 -2.23 11.29 4.29
N GLY A 83 -2.80 12.48 4.44
CA GLY A 83 -2.03 13.73 4.56
C GLY A 83 -1.59 14.36 3.24
N THR A 84 -2.04 13.85 2.09
CA THR A 84 -1.80 14.48 0.78
C THR A 84 -2.55 15.81 0.69
N VAL A 85 -1.79 16.93 0.60
CA VAL A 85 -2.32 18.30 0.59
C VAL A 85 -2.14 18.93 -0.78
N ILE A 86 -3.21 19.57 -1.25
CA ILE A 86 -3.28 20.38 -2.46
C ILE A 86 -3.55 21.82 -2.00
N ASP A 87 -2.78 22.80 -2.48
CA ASP A 87 -2.90 24.18 -2.00
C ASP A 87 -4.13 24.89 -2.56
N ASP A 88 -4.52 24.54 -3.78
CA ASP A 88 -5.64 25.13 -4.52
C ASP A 88 -6.23 24.14 -5.56
N PRO A 89 -7.47 24.36 -6.05
CA PRO A 89 -8.08 23.49 -7.06
C PRO A 89 -7.32 23.38 -8.40
N MET A 90 -6.53 24.40 -8.78
CA MET A 90 -5.78 24.38 -10.04
C MET A 90 -4.65 23.35 -10.00
N GLN A 91 -4.00 23.17 -8.84
CA GLN A 91 -3.05 22.08 -8.63
C GLN A 91 -3.68 20.70 -8.84
N ALA A 92 -4.94 20.49 -8.44
CA ALA A 92 -5.66 19.25 -8.71
C ALA A 92 -5.96 19.08 -10.21
N LEU A 93 -6.34 20.17 -10.89
CA LEU A 93 -6.56 20.17 -12.34
C LEU A 93 -5.28 19.83 -13.11
N GLU A 94 -4.14 20.42 -12.72
CA GLU A 94 -2.81 20.11 -13.27
C GLU A 94 -2.45 18.63 -13.07
N LEU A 95 -2.64 18.11 -11.86
CA LEU A 95 -2.40 16.69 -11.52
C LEU A 95 -3.22 15.75 -12.41
N LEU A 96 -4.54 15.99 -12.50
CA LEU A 96 -5.43 15.16 -13.30
C LEU A 96 -5.10 15.26 -14.80
N THR A 97 -4.73 16.44 -15.28
CA THR A 97 -4.35 16.66 -16.68
C THR A 97 -3.03 15.95 -17.02
N GLY A 98 -2.00 16.16 -16.20
CA GLY A 98 -0.67 15.62 -16.43
C GLY A 98 -0.59 14.10 -16.32
N ASP A 99 -1.34 13.51 -15.39
CA ASP A 99 -1.28 12.06 -15.10
C ASP A 99 -2.55 11.28 -15.48
N SER A 100 -3.47 11.88 -16.26
CA SER A 100 -4.78 11.30 -16.61
C SER A 100 -4.72 9.82 -17.01
N ALA A 101 -3.84 9.46 -17.93
CA ALA A 101 -3.74 8.08 -18.41
C ALA A 101 -3.30 7.09 -17.31
N ALA A 102 -2.30 7.46 -16.50
CA ALA A 102 -1.80 6.61 -15.42
C ALA A 102 -2.83 6.47 -14.29
N LEU A 103 -3.50 7.57 -13.95
CA LEU A 103 -4.56 7.62 -12.94
C LEU A 103 -5.79 6.82 -13.38
N ALA A 104 -6.22 6.96 -14.63
CA ALA A 104 -7.33 6.18 -15.20
C ALA A 104 -7.02 4.68 -15.19
N GLN A 105 -5.83 4.29 -15.65
CA GLN A 105 -5.41 2.88 -15.62
C GLN A 105 -5.38 2.33 -14.19
N ALA A 106 -4.87 3.10 -13.22
CA ALA A 106 -4.86 2.69 -11.82
C ALA A 106 -6.27 2.60 -11.23
N LEU A 107 -7.16 3.54 -11.57
CA LEU A 107 -8.56 3.52 -11.14
C LEU A 107 -9.32 2.33 -11.73
N ASP A 108 -9.10 1.99 -13.01
CA ASP A 108 -9.71 0.84 -13.66
C ASP A 108 -9.22 -0.48 -13.04
N ARG A 109 -7.93 -0.53 -12.69
CA ARG A 109 -7.34 -1.71 -12.06
C ARG A 109 -7.76 -1.88 -10.60
N PHE A 110 -7.83 -0.80 -9.82
CA PHE A 110 -7.90 -0.89 -8.35
C PHE A 110 -9.17 -0.27 -7.74
N GLY A 111 -9.89 0.57 -8.47
CA GLY A 111 -10.98 1.39 -7.91
C GLY A 111 -12.15 0.57 -7.37
N ALA A 112 -12.49 -0.54 -8.04
CA ALA A 112 -13.54 -1.46 -7.61
C ALA A 112 -13.07 -2.52 -6.61
N MET A 113 -11.75 -2.65 -6.40
CA MET A 113 -11.19 -3.61 -5.46
C MET A 113 -11.36 -3.12 -4.02
N ARG A 114 -11.31 -4.05 -3.07
CA ARG A 114 -11.41 -3.77 -1.64
C ARG A 114 -10.24 -4.41 -0.92
N GLN A 115 -9.72 -3.72 0.08
CA GLN A 115 -8.76 -4.31 1.00
C GLN A 115 -9.46 -4.78 2.27
N VAL A 116 -8.97 -5.90 2.81
CA VAL A 116 -9.43 -6.48 4.07
C VAL A 116 -8.20 -6.85 4.89
N ARG A 117 -8.16 -6.51 6.17
CA ARG A 117 -7.13 -7.00 7.09
C ARG A 117 -7.64 -8.22 7.83
N ILE A 118 -6.82 -9.27 7.87
CA ILE A 118 -7.11 -10.56 8.46
C ILE A 118 -6.04 -10.81 9.52
N GLY A 119 -6.46 -10.87 10.78
CA GLY A 119 -5.62 -11.31 11.89
C GLY A 119 -5.99 -12.75 12.27
N VAL A 120 -4.99 -13.59 12.49
CA VAL A 120 -5.16 -14.95 13.00
C VAL A 120 -4.30 -15.09 14.24
N ALA A 121 -4.92 -15.46 15.35
CA ALA A 121 -4.25 -15.83 16.58
C ALA A 121 -4.73 -17.21 17.04
N TRP A 122 -3.86 -18.00 17.65
CA TRP A 122 -4.28 -19.23 18.33
C TRP A 122 -4.58 -18.96 19.80
N ASP A 123 -5.31 -19.86 20.44
CA ASP A 123 -5.24 -19.97 21.90
C ASP A 123 -4.01 -20.81 22.25
N GLU A 124 -2.98 -20.21 22.85
CA GLU A 124 -1.73 -20.92 23.14
C GLU A 124 -1.95 -22.15 24.03
N ALA A 125 -2.79 -22.04 25.06
CA ALA A 125 -3.02 -23.12 26.01
C ALA A 125 -3.76 -24.29 25.34
N ALA A 126 -4.80 -23.98 24.56
CA ALA A 126 -5.58 -24.98 23.86
C ALA A 126 -4.80 -25.61 22.69
N MET A 127 -3.97 -24.82 22.00
CA MET A 127 -3.06 -25.29 20.96
C MET A 127 -2.02 -26.25 21.55
N ILE A 128 -1.35 -25.88 22.65
CA ILE A 128 -0.40 -26.77 23.34
C ILE A 128 -1.11 -28.05 23.80
N ALA A 129 -2.32 -27.94 24.35
CA ALA A 129 -3.11 -29.11 24.75
C ALA A 129 -3.42 -30.03 23.57
N GLY A 130 -3.80 -29.47 22.41
CA GLY A 130 -4.01 -30.23 21.18
C GLY A 130 -2.74 -30.88 20.65
N LEU A 131 -1.61 -30.16 20.67
CA LEU A 131 -0.31 -30.67 20.23
C LEU A 131 0.20 -31.82 21.10
N ARG A 132 -0.16 -31.89 22.40
CA ARG A 132 0.24 -33.02 23.27
C ARG A 132 -0.18 -34.39 22.74
N SER A 133 -1.23 -34.44 21.91
CA SER A 133 -1.66 -35.68 21.27
C SER A 133 -0.77 -36.10 20.08
N ARG A 134 0.08 -35.20 19.57
CA ARG A 134 0.99 -35.50 18.46
C ARG A 134 2.28 -36.14 18.98
N PRO A 135 2.73 -37.27 18.40
CA PRO A 135 3.93 -37.98 18.87
C PRO A 135 5.22 -37.14 18.87
N ASP A 136 5.38 -36.27 17.88
CA ASP A 136 6.54 -35.38 17.73
C ASP A 136 6.65 -34.38 18.89
N PHE A 137 5.55 -33.73 19.25
CA PHE A 137 5.50 -32.78 20.35
C PHE A 137 5.52 -33.46 21.72
N ALA A 138 4.86 -34.62 21.85
CA ALA A 138 4.90 -35.41 23.08
C ALA A 138 6.34 -35.89 23.40
N GLY A 139 7.08 -36.35 22.39
CA GLY A 139 8.49 -36.71 22.53
C GLY A 139 9.35 -35.52 22.95
N LEU A 140 9.11 -34.35 22.36
CA LEU A 140 9.82 -33.11 22.74
C LEU A 140 9.57 -32.71 24.20
N LEU A 141 8.33 -32.87 24.70
CA LEU A 141 8.02 -32.63 26.12
C LEU A 141 8.68 -33.67 27.04
N ALA A 142 8.71 -34.94 26.66
CA ALA A 142 9.37 -35.99 27.44
C ALA A 142 10.89 -35.75 27.53
N ASP A 143 11.55 -35.41 26.42
CA ASP A 143 12.98 -35.07 26.36
C ASP A 143 13.32 -33.78 27.14
N SER A 144 12.30 -32.94 27.37
CA SER A 144 12.43 -31.72 28.16
C SER A 144 12.51 -32.01 29.67
N VAL A 145 12.08 -33.20 30.12
CA VAL A 145 12.20 -33.66 31.51
C VAL A 145 13.62 -34.15 31.76
N GLY A 146 14.53 -33.23 32.09
CA GLY A 146 15.93 -33.52 32.42
C GLY A 146 16.97 -32.69 31.66
N THR A 147 16.56 -31.91 30.66
CA THR A 147 17.42 -30.94 29.97
C THR A 147 17.47 -29.60 30.68
N ILE A 148 18.51 -28.79 30.39
CA ILE A 148 18.60 -27.40 30.87
C ILE A 148 17.37 -26.63 30.37
N ARG A 149 16.64 -25.97 31.28
CA ARG A 149 15.38 -25.24 31.01
C ARG A 149 15.43 -24.33 29.79
N SER A 150 16.57 -23.67 29.53
CA SER A 150 16.77 -22.79 28.38
C SER A 150 16.80 -23.52 27.02
N GLN A 151 17.27 -24.76 27.00
CA GLN A 151 17.32 -25.60 25.80
C GLN A 151 15.94 -26.15 25.46
N ALA A 152 15.20 -26.65 26.45
CA ALA A 152 13.81 -27.08 26.30
C ALA A 152 12.93 -25.93 25.76
N ALA A 153 13.02 -24.74 26.37
CA ALA A 153 12.28 -23.56 25.91
C ALA A 153 12.64 -23.12 24.48
N ARG A 154 13.88 -23.34 24.03
CA ARG A 154 14.30 -23.05 22.65
C ARG A 154 13.68 -24.03 21.66
N ARG A 155 13.67 -25.32 22.00
CA ARG A 155 13.08 -26.38 21.18
C ARG A 155 11.56 -26.20 21.04
N ILE A 156 10.86 -25.92 22.15
CA ILE A 156 9.42 -25.63 22.11
C ILE A 156 9.14 -24.42 21.21
N ARG A 157 9.89 -23.31 21.37
CA ARG A 157 9.71 -22.12 20.52
C ARG A 157 10.01 -22.39 19.04
N ALA A 158 11.01 -23.20 18.72
CA ALA A 158 11.29 -23.60 17.34
C ALA A 158 10.11 -24.40 16.75
N PHE A 159 9.61 -25.38 17.49
CA PHE A 159 8.44 -26.16 17.08
C PHE A 159 7.20 -25.28 16.86
N LEU A 160 6.91 -24.36 17.78
CA LEU A 160 5.80 -23.42 17.62
C LEU A 160 6.02 -22.49 16.42
N GLY A 161 7.26 -22.08 16.15
CA GLY A 161 7.62 -21.32 14.95
C GLY A 161 7.32 -22.08 13.66
N GLU A 162 7.67 -23.37 13.60
CA GLU A 162 7.37 -24.24 12.46
C GLU A 162 5.85 -24.42 12.28
N GLU A 163 5.13 -24.67 13.36
CA GLU A 163 3.67 -24.81 13.33
C GLU A 163 3.00 -23.50 12.87
N ARG A 164 3.50 -22.34 13.30
CA ARG A 164 3.06 -21.03 12.81
C ARG A 164 3.25 -20.88 11.31
N MET A 165 4.45 -21.20 10.79
CA MET A 165 4.73 -21.14 9.36
C MET A 165 3.84 -22.10 8.55
N ARG A 166 3.60 -23.31 9.08
CA ARG A 166 2.69 -24.29 8.48
C ARG A 166 1.28 -23.75 8.38
N LEU A 167 0.72 -23.21 9.46
CA LEU A 167 -0.62 -22.63 9.48
C LEU A 167 -0.73 -21.40 8.56
N ALA A 168 0.28 -20.53 8.55
CA ALA A 168 0.32 -19.39 7.64
C ALA A 168 0.35 -19.83 6.16
N THR A 169 1.01 -20.94 5.84
CA THR A 169 1.01 -21.55 4.50
C THR A 169 -0.36 -22.09 4.13
N ILE A 170 -1.01 -22.82 5.04
CA ILE A 170 -2.37 -23.34 4.80
C ILE A 170 -3.37 -22.20 4.61
N LEU A 171 -3.26 -21.13 5.40
CA LEU A 171 -4.07 -19.92 5.23
C LEU A 171 -3.83 -19.29 3.85
N ALA A 172 -2.57 -19.17 3.44
CA ALA A 172 -2.19 -18.64 2.13
C ALA A 172 -2.83 -19.42 0.98
N GLU A 173 -2.77 -20.75 1.05
CA GLU A 173 -3.37 -21.65 0.06
C GLU A 173 -4.90 -21.54 0.04
N ALA A 174 -5.55 -21.48 1.21
CA ALA A 174 -6.99 -21.30 1.32
C ALA A 174 -7.46 -19.97 0.69
N LEU A 175 -6.65 -18.91 0.78
CA LEU A 175 -6.97 -17.59 0.24
C LEU A 175 -6.60 -17.42 -1.24
N ALA A 176 -5.77 -18.31 -1.82
CA ALA A 176 -5.19 -18.13 -3.15
C ALA A 176 -6.23 -18.00 -4.29
N ALA A 177 -7.40 -18.62 -4.14
CA ALA A 177 -8.46 -18.56 -5.15
C ALA A 177 -9.37 -17.32 -5.05
N VAL A 178 -9.28 -16.56 -3.94
CA VAL A 178 -10.17 -15.42 -3.65
C VAL A 178 -9.42 -14.09 -3.67
N VAL A 179 -8.12 -14.11 -3.33
CA VAL A 179 -7.30 -12.93 -3.15
C VAL A 179 -6.48 -12.64 -4.40
N GLN A 180 -6.58 -11.41 -4.89
CA GLN A 180 -5.80 -10.91 -6.03
C GLN A 180 -4.35 -10.62 -5.64
N ASP A 181 -4.14 -10.08 -4.43
CA ASP A 181 -2.82 -9.75 -3.90
C ASP A 181 -2.82 -9.71 -2.37
N ARG A 182 -1.65 -9.88 -1.74
CA ARG A 182 -1.51 -9.90 -0.28
C ARG A 182 -0.23 -9.23 0.22
N LEU A 183 -0.35 -8.60 1.38
CA LEU A 183 0.75 -8.07 2.18
C LEU A 183 0.75 -8.81 3.52
N ALA A 184 1.85 -9.49 3.82
CA ALA A 184 2.06 -10.05 5.15
C ALA A 184 2.63 -8.95 6.06
N LEU A 185 1.98 -8.76 7.21
CA LEU A 185 2.45 -7.92 8.30
C LEU A 185 3.01 -8.81 9.41
N PRO A 186 3.88 -8.29 10.28
CA PRO A 186 4.24 -8.97 11.51
C PRO A 186 2.98 -9.28 12.33
N PRO A 187 2.75 -10.54 12.74
CA PRO A 187 1.63 -10.87 13.61
C PRO A 187 1.68 -10.04 14.91
N GLU A 188 0.51 -9.61 15.38
CA GLU A 188 0.40 -8.92 16.67
C GLU A 188 0.47 -9.95 17.81
N GLY A 189 1.39 -9.73 18.76
CA GLY A 189 1.52 -10.58 19.95
C GLY A 189 2.29 -11.89 19.73
N GLU A 190 2.52 -12.62 20.82
CA GLU A 190 3.21 -13.93 20.78
C GLU A 190 2.28 -15.07 20.30
N ASP A 191 0.96 -14.88 20.44
CA ASP A 191 -0.11 -15.78 20.00
C ASP A 191 -0.50 -15.58 18.53
N GLY A 192 0.01 -14.53 17.89
CA GLY A 192 -0.21 -14.23 16.49
C GLY A 192 0.33 -15.32 15.57
N VAL A 193 -0.54 -15.83 14.69
CA VAL A 193 -0.19 -16.80 13.64
C VAL A 193 0.10 -16.08 12.33
N ALA A 194 -0.79 -15.18 11.93
CA ALA A 194 -0.67 -14.41 10.70
C ALA A 194 -1.39 -13.06 10.85
N ASP A 195 -0.85 -12.02 10.24
CA ASP A 195 -1.53 -10.75 10.02
C ASP A 195 -1.36 -10.37 8.55
N LEU A 196 -2.46 -10.34 7.81
CA LEU A 196 -2.47 -10.17 6.36
C LEU A 196 -3.36 -8.98 6.00
N VAL A 197 -2.90 -8.15 5.07
CA VAL A 197 -3.79 -7.28 4.30
C VAL A 197 -3.97 -7.93 2.94
N VAL A 198 -5.21 -8.21 2.55
CA VAL A 198 -5.55 -8.85 1.28
C VAL A 198 -6.34 -7.92 0.39
N LEU A 199 -6.12 -8.04 -0.91
CA LEU A 199 -6.83 -7.35 -1.97
C LEU A 199 -7.83 -8.31 -2.62
N ILE A 200 -9.10 -7.96 -2.62
CA ILE A 200 -10.18 -8.76 -3.21
C ILE A 200 -11.01 -7.90 -4.18
N ASP A 201 -11.67 -8.56 -5.13
CA ASP A 201 -12.73 -7.91 -5.89
C ASP A 201 -13.94 -7.63 -4.98
N GLY A 202 -14.70 -6.56 -5.27
CA GLY A 202 -15.79 -6.11 -4.41
C GLY A 202 -16.91 -7.14 -4.18
N ASP A 203 -17.11 -8.07 -5.12
CA ASP A 203 -18.11 -9.14 -5.07
C ASP A 203 -17.61 -10.43 -4.38
N ARG A 204 -16.32 -10.50 -4.01
CA ARG A 204 -15.68 -11.71 -3.44
C ARG A 204 -15.77 -11.81 -1.92
N GLN A 205 -16.45 -10.89 -1.24
CA GLN A 205 -16.52 -10.87 0.23
C GLN A 205 -17.09 -12.17 0.83
N THR A 206 -18.15 -12.73 0.22
CA THR A 206 -18.74 -14.00 0.68
C THR A 206 -17.79 -15.18 0.47
N ALA A 207 -17.07 -15.21 -0.65
CA ALA A 207 -16.06 -16.24 -0.91
C ALA A 207 -14.89 -16.15 0.09
N LEU A 208 -14.48 -14.94 0.46
CA LEU A 208 -13.45 -14.72 1.47
C LEU A 208 -13.90 -15.25 2.84
N ALA A 209 -15.13 -14.93 3.25
CA ALA A 209 -15.69 -15.43 4.50
C ALA A 209 -15.74 -16.97 4.53
N ALA A 210 -16.16 -17.60 3.43
CA ALA A 210 -16.19 -19.06 3.32
C ALA A 210 -14.79 -19.70 3.40
N ALA A 211 -13.79 -19.10 2.73
CA ALA A 211 -12.40 -19.56 2.81
C ALA A 211 -11.84 -19.47 4.24
N LEU A 212 -12.13 -18.37 4.95
CA LEU A 212 -11.73 -18.19 6.34
C LEU A 212 -12.42 -19.18 7.29
N ALA A 213 -13.72 -19.42 7.12
CA ALA A 213 -14.43 -20.43 7.92
C ALA A 213 -13.87 -21.85 7.68
N GLY A 214 -13.54 -22.18 6.44
CA GLY A 214 -12.88 -23.45 6.10
C GLY A 214 -11.48 -23.58 6.70
N PHE A 215 -10.74 -22.48 6.83
CA PHE A 215 -9.46 -22.45 7.53
C PHE A 215 -9.61 -22.55 9.05
N GLU A 216 -10.60 -21.88 9.64
CA GLU A 216 -10.88 -21.92 11.08
C GLU A 216 -11.10 -23.35 11.58
N ALA A 217 -11.82 -24.17 10.81
CA ALA A 217 -12.04 -25.59 11.10
C ALA A 217 -10.74 -26.43 11.16
N ARG A 218 -9.61 -25.91 10.65
CA ARG A 218 -8.29 -26.55 10.66
C ARG A 218 -7.41 -26.10 11.83
N LEU A 219 -7.84 -25.11 12.62
CA LEU A 219 -7.08 -24.62 13.77
C LEU A 219 -7.22 -25.60 14.95
N VAL A 220 -6.13 -26.27 15.29
CA VAL A 220 -6.06 -27.20 16.42
C VAL A 220 -6.11 -26.41 17.73
N GLY A 221 -7.00 -26.81 18.65
CA GLY A 221 -7.20 -26.10 19.91
C GLY A 221 -8.07 -24.84 19.78
N GLY A 222 -8.63 -24.60 18.59
CA GLY A 222 -9.34 -23.36 18.31
C GLY A 222 -8.38 -22.19 18.05
N GLY A 223 -8.98 -21.04 17.76
CA GLY A 223 -8.26 -19.82 17.49
C GLY A 223 -9.25 -18.69 17.24
N ARG A 224 -8.72 -17.51 16.99
CA ARG A 224 -9.50 -16.32 16.71
C ARG A 224 -9.04 -15.76 15.37
N ILE A 225 -9.97 -15.73 14.43
CA ILE A 225 -9.81 -15.00 13.18
C ILE A 225 -10.53 -13.67 13.31
N THR A 226 -9.80 -12.57 13.18
CA THR A 226 -10.35 -11.23 13.08
C THR A 226 -10.30 -10.78 11.63
N CYS A 227 -11.35 -10.12 11.18
CA CYS A 227 -11.47 -9.61 9.83
C CYS A 227 -12.03 -8.19 9.90
N THR A 228 -11.34 -7.21 9.33
CA THR A 228 -11.85 -5.84 9.27
C THR A 228 -12.92 -5.73 8.19
N ALA A 229 -13.82 -4.75 8.31
CA ALA A 229 -14.73 -4.42 7.22
C ALA A 229 -13.92 -4.06 5.94
N PRO A 230 -14.46 -4.37 4.74
CA PRO A 230 -13.84 -3.97 3.49
C PRO A 230 -13.60 -2.45 3.43
N ALA A 231 -12.40 -2.06 3.02
CA ALA A 231 -12.01 -0.67 2.87
C ALA A 231 -11.45 -0.38 1.47
N ALA A 232 -11.27 0.90 1.14
CA ALA A 232 -10.54 1.30 -0.05
C ALA A 232 -9.08 0.83 0.02
N VAL A 233 -8.46 0.61 -1.13
CA VAL A 233 -7.20 -0.15 -1.30
C VAL A 233 -5.91 0.63 -0.95
N THR A 234 -5.91 1.36 0.16
CA THR A 234 -4.82 2.29 0.54
C THR A 234 -3.44 1.62 0.60
N SER A 235 -3.35 0.37 1.06
CA SER A 235 -2.06 -0.34 1.16
C SER A 235 -1.55 -0.89 -0.17
N PHE A 236 -2.43 -1.03 -1.17
CA PHE A 236 -2.07 -1.60 -2.47
C PHE A 236 -1.90 -0.54 -3.56
N ALA A 237 -2.74 0.49 -3.53
CA ALA A 237 -2.74 1.54 -4.54
C ALA A 237 -3.21 2.86 -3.91
N ALA A 238 -2.26 3.64 -3.39
CA ALA A 238 -2.52 5.01 -2.96
C ALA A 238 -1.88 6.02 -3.92
N VAL A 239 -2.65 7.04 -4.31
CA VAL A 239 -2.13 8.23 -5.00
C VAL A 239 -1.24 8.98 -4.02
N THR A 240 0.04 9.05 -4.35
CA THR A 240 1.00 9.93 -3.69
C THR A 240 1.30 11.07 -4.64
N ILE A 241 1.40 12.28 -4.07
CA ILE A 241 1.76 13.47 -4.82
C ILE A 241 3.15 13.89 -4.36
N ASP A 242 4.10 13.85 -5.29
CA ASP A 242 5.41 14.45 -5.10
C ASP A 242 5.34 15.90 -5.61
N ARG A 243 5.71 16.85 -4.75
CA ARG A 243 5.95 18.22 -5.20
C ARG A 243 7.24 18.26 -6.01
N THR A 244 7.17 18.88 -7.17
CA THR A 244 8.32 19.04 -8.02
C THR A 244 9.29 20.04 -7.39
N ASP A 245 10.41 19.54 -6.86
CA ASP A 245 11.52 20.37 -6.38
C ASP A 245 12.52 20.60 -7.53
N PRO A 246 12.73 21.85 -8.00
CA PRO A 246 13.70 22.15 -9.04
C PRO A 246 15.10 21.61 -8.73
N ALA A 247 15.53 21.62 -7.47
CA ALA A 247 16.83 21.07 -7.07
C ALA A 247 16.88 19.54 -7.20
N ARG A 248 15.78 18.84 -6.91
CA ARG A 248 15.64 17.38 -7.14
C ARG A 248 15.68 17.05 -8.63
N ILE A 249 14.97 17.82 -9.47
CA ILE A 249 15.02 17.65 -10.93
C ILE A 249 16.46 17.81 -11.43
N GLU A 250 17.11 18.87 -10.99
CA GLU A 250 18.46 19.20 -11.43
C GLU A 250 19.48 18.14 -10.97
N ARG A 251 19.36 17.61 -9.74
CA ARG A 251 20.15 16.44 -9.30
C ARG A 251 19.90 15.21 -10.17
N ALA A 252 18.64 14.92 -10.50
CA ALA A 252 18.30 13.80 -11.37
C ALA A 252 18.88 13.96 -12.79
N ARG A 253 18.85 15.19 -13.33
CA ARG A 253 19.46 15.52 -14.63
C ARG A 253 20.96 15.30 -14.61
N ARG A 254 21.66 15.79 -13.58
CA ARG A 254 23.11 15.57 -13.41
C ARG A 254 23.46 14.10 -13.28
N LEU A 255 22.66 13.32 -12.55
CA LEU A 255 22.90 11.89 -12.36
C LEU A 255 22.86 11.10 -13.68
N ILE A 256 21.87 11.39 -14.54
CA ILE A 256 21.70 10.73 -15.86
C ILE A 256 22.52 11.43 -16.97
N ARG A 257 23.08 12.61 -16.66
CA ARG A 257 23.82 13.48 -17.60
C ARG A 257 22.96 13.91 -18.79
N VAL A 258 21.77 14.42 -18.50
CA VAL A 258 20.87 15.01 -19.50
C VAL A 258 20.73 16.50 -19.26
N ASP A 259 20.81 17.27 -20.35
CA ASP A 259 20.42 18.68 -20.39
C ASP A 259 18.92 18.85 -20.12
N PRO A 260 18.41 20.10 -19.96
CA PRO A 260 16.98 20.36 -19.88
C PRO A 260 16.23 19.57 -20.95
N ILE A 261 15.30 18.72 -20.51
CA ILE A 261 14.75 17.66 -21.34
C ILE A 261 13.84 18.25 -22.40
N GLU A 262 14.31 18.24 -23.64
CA GLU A 262 13.54 18.67 -24.80
C GLU A 262 12.65 17.55 -25.35
N SER A 263 13.02 16.26 -25.16
CA SER A 263 12.19 15.14 -25.59
C SER A 263 12.36 13.84 -24.78
N PRO A 264 11.30 13.03 -24.62
CA PRO A 264 11.37 11.71 -23.99
C PRO A 264 12.33 10.73 -24.70
N ALA A 265 12.55 10.90 -26.00
CA ALA A 265 13.48 10.07 -26.77
C ALA A 265 14.93 10.28 -26.35
N ARG A 266 15.35 11.55 -26.15
CA ARG A 266 16.70 11.88 -25.66
C ARG A 266 16.93 11.35 -24.25
N LEU A 267 15.94 11.47 -23.37
CA LEU A 267 16.01 10.93 -22.01
C LEU A 267 16.18 9.40 -22.02
N ARG A 268 15.41 8.68 -22.84
CA ARG A 268 15.56 7.22 -23.02
C ARG A 268 16.94 6.82 -23.52
N ALA A 269 17.47 7.54 -24.51
CA ALA A 269 18.80 7.28 -25.04
C ALA A 269 19.89 7.49 -23.99
N ALA A 270 19.81 8.59 -23.22
CA ALA A 270 20.75 8.88 -22.14
C ALA A 270 20.70 7.84 -21.02
N TRP A 271 19.49 7.38 -20.64
CA TRP A 271 19.33 6.29 -19.69
C TRP A 271 19.97 4.99 -20.17
N ARG A 272 19.74 4.58 -21.43
CA ARG A 272 20.40 3.39 -22.00
C ARG A 272 21.91 3.53 -21.99
N ALA A 273 22.44 4.69 -22.37
CA ALA A 273 23.88 4.95 -22.33
C ALA A 273 24.44 4.99 -20.89
N TYR A 274 23.66 5.46 -19.91
CA TYR A 274 24.02 5.35 -18.49
C TYR A 274 24.13 3.88 -18.07
N VAL A 275 23.09 3.09 -18.34
CA VAL A 275 23.04 1.66 -17.99
C VAL A 275 24.16 0.89 -18.69
N GLN A 276 24.38 1.08 -19.99
CA GLN A 276 25.43 0.39 -20.75
C GLN A 276 26.84 0.69 -20.25
N ARG A 277 27.16 1.93 -19.87
CA ARG A 277 28.48 2.29 -19.32
C ARG A 277 28.73 1.73 -17.92
N ARG A 278 27.67 1.39 -17.20
CA ARG A 278 27.69 0.95 -15.81
C ARG A 278 27.39 -0.54 -15.67
N LEU A 279 26.89 -1.20 -16.72
CA LEU A 279 26.72 -2.64 -16.76
C LEU A 279 28.12 -3.26 -16.79
N PRO A 280 28.55 -4.00 -15.75
CA PRO A 280 29.84 -4.65 -15.78
C PRO A 280 29.76 -5.78 -16.79
N GLU A 281 30.63 -5.81 -17.80
CA GLU A 281 30.86 -7.05 -18.55
C GLU A 281 31.48 -8.14 -17.65
N SER A 282 31.97 -7.78 -16.46
CA SER A 282 32.28 -8.69 -15.36
C SER A 282 31.97 -8.05 -14.00
N ILE A 283 31.02 -8.59 -13.22
CA ILE A 283 30.65 -8.15 -11.86
C ILE A 283 31.77 -8.46 -10.82
N ALA A 284 32.97 -8.81 -11.26
CA ALA A 284 34.09 -9.10 -10.38
C ALA A 284 34.93 -7.83 -10.14
N GLU A 285 34.99 -7.41 -8.87
CA GLU A 285 36.13 -6.73 -8.22
C GLU A 285 36.11 -5.21 -7.97
N THR A 286 35.30 -4.38 -8.64
CA THR A 286 35.21 -2.96 -8.23
C THR A 286 34.06 -2.74 -7.26
N GLY A 287 34.37 -2.71 -5.96
CA GLY A 287 33.45 -2.37 -4.86
C GLY A 287 32.94 -0.92 -4.86
N ASP A 288 32.77 -0.33 -6.05
CA ASP A 288 32.05 0.92 -6.23
C ASP A 288 30.56 0.59 -6.22
N ASP A 289 29.88 0.98 -5.14
CA ASP A 289 28.45 0.75 -4.97
C ASP A 289 27.70 1.54 -6.05
N LEU A 290 27.36 0.85 -7.14
CA LEU A 290 26.67 1.46 -8.27
C LEU A 290 25.25 1.78 -7.83
N ASP A 291 24.97 3.07 -7.57
CA ASP A 291 23.64 3.59 -7.25
C ASP A 291 22.68 3.51 -8.47
N PHE A 292 22.39 2.30 -8.92
CA PHE A 292 21.43 2.01 -9.98
C PHE A 292 20.00 2.36 -9.58
N ASP A 293 19.68 2.22 -8.30
CA ASP A 293 18.36 2.54 -7.78
C ASP A 293 18.11 4.05 -7.84
N GLY A 294 19.05 4.88 -7.38
CA GLY A 294 18.98 6.33 -7.49
C GLY A 294 18.93 6.82 -8.93
N ALA A 295 19.70 6.19 -9.83
CA ALA A 295 19.65 6.53 -11.26
C ALA A 295 18.33 6.10 -11.92
N GLY A 296 17.79 4.94 -11.55
CA GLY A 296 16.48 4.48 -12.01
C GLY A 296 15.34 5.37 -11.49
N GLU A 297 15.42 5.87 -10.26
CA GLU A 297 14.51 6.86 -9.70
C GLU A 297 14.60 8.21 -10.44
N ALA A 298 15.81 8.69 -10.69
CA ALA A 298 16.03 9.90 -11.48
C ALA A 298 15.40 9.77 -12.88
N TYR A 299 15.57 8.62 -13.54
CA TYR A 299 15.02 8.41 -14.89
C TYR A 299 13.48 8.41 -14.86
N ARG A 300 12.89 7.74 -13.85
CA ARG A 300 11.43 7.70 -13.67
C ARG A 300 10.86 9.10 -13.43
N LEU A 301 11.48 9.88 -12.53
CA LEU A 301 11.07 11.26 -12.25
C LEU A 301 11.12 12.12 -13.52
N LEU A 302 12.26 12.12 -14.20
CA LEU A 302 12.47 12.92 -15.40
C LEU A 302 11.54 12.50 -16.56
N SER A 303 11.27 11.20 -16.69
CA SER A 303 10.35 10.68 -17.72
C SER A 303 8.93 11.15 -17.48
N ARG A 304 8.51 11.18 -16.20
CA ARG A 304 7.17 11.63 -15.82
C ARG A 304 7.01 13.13 -16.07
N ILE A 305 7.98 13.94 -15.64
CA ILE A 305 8.00 15.39 -15.90
C ILE A 305 7.96 15.69 -17.40
N ALA A 306 8.77 14.99 -18.20
CA ALA A 306 8.77 15.17 -19.65
C ALA A 306 7.44 14.79 -20.31
N GLY A 307 6.77 13.75 -19.80
CA GLY A 307 5.44 13.34 -20.22
C GLY A 307 4.39 14.41 -19.89
N GLN A 308 4.37 14.88 -18.65
CA GLN A 308 3.42 15.88 -18.17
C GLN A 308 3.61 17.23 -18.87
N ARG A 309 4.85 17.68 -19.05
CA ARG A 309 5.17 18.93 -19.76
C ARG A 309 4.64 18.95 -21.19
N ARG A 310 4.59 17.80 -21.86
CA ARG A 310 4.00 17.70 -23.21
C ARG A 310 2.50 17.98 -23.20
N VAL A 311 1.81 17.63 -22.12
CA VAL A 311 0.36 17.83 -21.96
C VAL A 311 0.07 19.24 -21.42
N LEU A 312 0.82 19.69 -20.41
CA LEU A 312 0.60 20.96 -19.73
C LEU A 312 1.22 22.17 -20.44
N GLY A 313 2.27 21.96 -21.26
CA GLY A 313 3.04 23.03 -21.90
C GLY A 313 4.09 23.69 -20.98
N HIS A 314 4.10 23.38 -19.69
CA HIS A 314 5.07 23.86 -18.71
C HIS A 314 5.53 22.75 -17.77
N ASP A 315 6.55 23.03 -16.95
CA ASP A 315 6.97 22.07 -15.93
C ASP A 315 5.85 21.92 -14.86
N PRO A 316 5.50 20.68 -14.50
CA PRO A 316 4.40 20.40 -13.57
C PRO A 316 4.77 20.80 -12.14
N SER A 317 3.83 21.40 -11.41
CA SER A 317 4.02 21.70 -9.97
C SER A 317 3.92 20.44 -9.09
N LEU A 318 3.11 19.48 -9.52
CA LEU A 318 2.79 18.24 -8.82
C LEU A 318 2.89 17.04 -9.76
N VAL A 319 3.32 15.92 -9.20
CA VAL A 319 3.51 14.68 -9.94
C VAL A 319 2.85 13.54 -9.16
N ALA A 320 1.91 12.82 -9.77
CA ALA A 320 1.30 11.65 -9.17
C ALA A 320 2.24 10.43 -9.24
N ASP A 321 2.20 9.61 -8.21
CA ASP A 321 2.78 8.26 -8.18
C ASP A 321 1.81 7.33 -7.48
N ILE A 322 1.57 6.14 -8.04
CA ILE A 322 0.72 5.13 -7.40
C ILE A 322 1.62 4.21 -6.61
N ARG A 323 1.57 4.34 -5.28
CA ARG A 323 2.42 3.57 -4.38
C ARG A 323 1.66 2.44 -3.72
N ARG A 324 2.40 1.34 -3.58
CA ARG A 324 2.05 0.17 -2.78
C ARG A 324 2.89 0.20 -1.51
N ASP A 325 2.26 0.07 -0.36
CA ASP A 325 2.99 -0.06 0.90
C ASP A 325 3.76 -1.39 0.91
N GLY A 326 5.00 -1.35 1.39
CA GLY A 326 5.89 -2.53 1.47
C GLY A 326 6.67 -2.87 0.20
N ALA A 327 6.54 -2.11 -0.89
CA ALA A 327 7.34 -2.32 -2.10
C ALA A 327 8.86 -2.03 -1.90
N GLY A 328 9.23 -1.32 -0.84
CA GLY A 328 10.63 -0.97 -0.53
C GLY A 328 11.42 -2.03 0.24
N GLU A 329 10.78 -3.00 0.90
CA GLU A 329 11.47 -3.94 1.81
C GLU A 329 11.67 -5.35 1.24
N ARG A 330 11.06 -5.69 0.10
CA ARG A 330 11.13 -7.06 -0.46
C ARG A 330 12.33 -7.35 -1.38
N ARG A 331 13.46 -6.63 -1.27
CA ARG A 331 14.64 -6.86 -2.14
C ARG A 331 15.90 -7.41 -1.46
N SER A 332 15.82 -7.77 -0.17
CA SER A 332 16.95 -8.37 0.54
C SER A 332 16.49 -9.54 1.40
N ALA A 333 16.21 -10.68 0.77
CA ALA A 333 16.16 -12.00 1.42
C ALA A 333 16.55 -13.07 0.40
#